data_AF-I6QLF3-F1
#
_entry.id   AF-I6QLF3-F1
#
_cell.length_a   1.000
_cell.length_b   1.000
_cell.length_c   1.000
_cell.angle_alpha   90.00
_cell.angle_beta   90.00
_cell.angle_gamma   90.00
#
_symmetry.space_group_name_H-M   'P 1'
#
loop_
_entity.id
_entity.type
_entity.pdbx_description
1 polymer ?
#
loop_
_entity_poly.entity_id
_entity_poly.type
_entity_poly.pdbx_seq_one_letter_code
_entity_poly.pdbx_strand_id
1 'polypeptide(L)' 'LVELKNGETYNGHLVNCDTWMNIHLREVICTSK' A
#
# COMPACT_ATOMS: atom_id res chain seq x y z
N LEU A 1 -5.23 -1.06 -4.27
CA LEU A 1 -5.19 -2.10 -3.22
C LEU A 1 -3.81 -2.76 -3.24
N VAL A 2 -3.09 -2.69 -2.12
CA VAL A 2 -1.83 -3.41 -1.89
C VAL A 2 -2.07 -4.36 -0.73
N GLU A 3 -1.81 -5.64 -0.91
CA GLU A 3 -1.86 -6.65 0.15
C GLU A 3 -0.44 -7.04 0.54
N LEU A 4 -0.13 -6.93 1.82
CA LEU A 4 1.17 -7.30 2.37
C LEU A 4 1.19 -8.79 2.71
N LYS A 5 2.40 -9.37 2.82
CA LYS A 5 2.58 -10.79 3.17
C LYS A 5 1.97 -11.18 4.52
N ASN A 6 1.79 -10.23 5.44
CA ASN A 6 1.13 -10.43 6.73
C ASN A 6 -0.41 -10.44 6.62
N GLY A 7 -0.98 -10.18 5.43
CA GLY A 7 -2.42 -10.13 5.18
C GLY A 7 -3.05 -8.76 5.46
N GLU A 8 -2.28 -7.74 5.86
CA GLU A 8 -2.78 -6.37 5.92
C GLU A 8 -3.02 -5.83 4.51
N THR A 9 -4.08 -5.05 4.35
CA THR A 9 -4.37 -4.38 3.08
C THR A 9 -4.33 -2.87 3.22
N TYR A 10 -3.65 -2.22 2.28
CA TYR A 10 -3.56 -0.78 2.15
C TYR A 10 -4.26 -0.36 0.87
N ASN A 11 -5.32 0.44 1.01
CA ASN A 11 -6.06 0.99 -0.13
C ASN A 11 -5.90 2.50 -0.17
N GLY A 12 -5.35 3.04 -1.25
CA GLY A 12 -5.10 4.47 -1.40
C GLY A 12 -4.65 4.79 -2.82
N HIS A 13 -4.33 6.06 -3.06
CA HIS A 13 -3.85 6.55 -4.35
C HIS A 13 -2.32 6.50 -4.42
N LEU A 14 -1.79 5.87 -5.48
CA LEU A 14 -0.36 5.80 -5.73
C LEU A 14 0.22 7.19 -6.01
N VAL A 15 1.25 7.58 -5.25
CA VAL A 15 2.00 8.83 -5.44
C VAL A 15 3.33 8.57 -6.11
N ASN A 16 4.06 7.54 -5.66
CA ASN A 16 5.36 7.19 -6.21
C ASN A 16 5.67 5.70 -6.01
N CYS A 17 6.48 5.13 -6.89
CA CYS A 17 7.04 3.79 -6.80
C CYS A 17 8.47 3.81 -7.35
N ASP A 18 9.41 3.22 -6.61
CA ASP A 18 10.77 3.02 -7.11
C ASP A 18 10.96 1.66 -7.81
N THR A 19 12.15 1.40 -8.32
CA THR A 19 12.50 0.14 -9.00
C THR A 19 12.55 -1.08 -8.08
N TRP A 20 12.49 -0.88 -6.76
CA TRP A 20 12.49 -1.92 -5.74
C TRP A 20 11.08 -2.24 -5.22
N MET A 21 10.05 -1.58 -5.78
CA MET A 21 8.66 -1.70 -5.37
C MET A 21 8.39 -1.11 -3.97
N ASN A 22 9.19 -0.14 -3.52
CA ASN A 22 8.77 0.71 -2.40
C ASN A 22 7.69 1.67 -2.89
N ILE A 23 6.57 1.73 -2.17
CA ILE A 23 5.36 2.45 -2.61
C ILE A 23 5.02 3.57 -1.63
N HIS A 24 4.78 4.77 -2.17
CA HIS A 24 4.17 5.88 -1.44
C HIS A 24 2.70 6.01 -1.85
N LEU A 25 1.80 5.96 -0.87
CA LEU A 25 0.35 6.11 -1.07
C LEU A 25 -0.15 7.37 -0.34
N ARG A 26 -1.18 8.02 -0.89
CA ARG A 26 -1.97 9.07 -0.24
C ARG A 26 -3.42 8.61 -0.02
N GLU A 27 -4.11 9.24 0.93
CA GLU A 27 -5.53 8.95 1.23
C GLU A 27 -5.75 7.46 1.52
N VAL A 28 -4.94 6.93 2.44
CA VAL A 28 -4.82 5.49 2.69
C VAL A 28 -5.79 5.02 3.76
N ILE A 29 -6.53 3.95 3.45
CA ILE A 29 -7.29 3.14 4.38
C ILE A 29 -6.50 1.84 4.62
N CYS A 30 -6.19 1.56 5.89
CA CYS A 30 -5.59 0.30 6.32
C CYS A 30 -6.69 -0.64 6.84
N THR A 31 -6.67 -1.89 6.39
CA THR A 31 -7.46 -2.97 6.98
C THR A 31 -6.50 -4.00 7.55
N SER A 32 -6.45 -4.10 8.87
CA SER A 32 -5.72 -5.13 9.60
C SER A 32 -6.60 -6.37 9.79
N LYS A 33 -5.95 -7.54 9.88
CA LYS A 33 -6.60 -8.82 10.19
C LYS A 33 -6.92 -8.95 11.67
#